data_AF-A0A814TN21-F1
#
_entry.id   AF-A0A814TN21-F1
#
_cell.length_a   1.000
_cell.length_b   1.000
_cell.length_c   1.000
_cell.angle_alpha   90.00
_cell.angle_beta   90.00
_cell.angle_gamma   90.00
#
_symmetry.space_group_name_H-M   'P 1'
#
loop_
_entity.id
_entity.type
_entity.pdbx_description
1 polymer ?
#
loop_
_entity_poly.entity_id
_entity_poly.type
_entity_poly.pdbx_seq_one_letter_code
_entity_poly.pdbx_strand_id
1 'polypeptide(L)'
;MTKFLTVNMNSIKRQLSLDQMLDRREKTFKKYRALTDHHRSFTPEISPSSPNRRLKHRSTIHHRPSSSHALTAKPQIEFMNNANSNRSSTPVLSTESMTINESTKIDEILCFHLPTMANDYFQYCNSHSQANKSLQNKIDSNEQFRSYLKIFQDTTGGLSLNGYLTKPIQRVTRYPLLIEKILKHTPNNHPDYLPIKQALESARQLTEKINKQISEQESSSRLDWLQQHLAFGNDENSSDGYLLDGLLKFNSVNRYQIQRQLLLHGVIMKVPGGKELLAFLFNNFLLFTIFKSSSSNWQTQIFEQKSNL
;
A
#
# COMPACT_ATOMS: atom_id res chain seq x y z
N MET A 1 -42.83 31.13 -2.82
CA MET A 1 -42.90 31.51 -1.40
C MET A 1 -41.55 31.29 -0.76
N THR A 2 -41.11 32.31 -0.03
CA THR A 2 -39.86 32.57 0.69
C THR A 2 -39.30 31.40 1.52
N LYS A 3 -37.97 31.19 1.52
CA LYS A 3 -37.11 31.30 2.73
C LYS A 3 -35.62 31.09 2.43
N PHE A 4 -34.85 32.16 2.65
CA PHE A 4 -33.41 32.14 2.92
C PHE A 4 -33.18 32.23 4.45
N LEU A 5 -31.99 31.78 4.86
CA LEU A 5 -31.21 32.13 6.06
C LEU A 5 -31.58 31.49 7.41
N THR A 6 -30.58 30.77 7.95
CA THR A 6 -30.10 31.08 9.31
C THR A 6 -28.58 30.92 9.33
N VAL A 7 -27.84 32.00 9.03
CA VAL A 7 -26.44 32.12 9.47
C VAL A 7 -26.49 32.27 10.99
N ASN A 8 -26.12 31.20 11.67
CA ASN A 8 -26.19 31.10 13.12
C ASN A 8 -25.15 32.04 13.76
N MET A 9 -25.59 33.13 14.40
CA MET A 9 -24.74 34.07 15.15
C MET A 9 -23.92 33.39 16.27
N ASN A 10 -24.31 32.19 16.74
CA ASN A 10 -23.48 31.40 17.65
C ASN A 10 -22.24 30.81 16.97
N SER A 11 -22.24 30.65 15.65
CA SER A 11 -21.07 30.21 14.88
C SER A 11 -19.98 31.30 14.88
N ILE A 12 -20.36 32.58 14.76
CA ILE A 12 -19.43 33.71 14.75
C ILE A 12 -18.77 33.92 16.12
N LYS A 13 -19.53 33.83 17.23
CA LYS A 13 -18.95 33.87 18.59
C LYS A 13 -18.04 32.68 18.89
N ARG A 14 -18.33 31.48 18.35
CA ARG A 14 -17.47 30.30 18.47
C ARG A 14 -16.20 30.42 17.62
N GLN A 15 -16.27 31.07 16.47
CA GLN A 15 -15.11 31.32 15.59
C GLN A 15 -14.10 32.26 16.26
N LEU A 16 -14.56 33.37 16.85
CA LEU A 16 -13.72 34.29 17.63
C LEU A 16 -13.03 33.61 18.83
N SER A 17 -13.70 32.65 19.49
CA SER A 17 -13.12 31.87 20.58
C SER A 17 -12.10 30.82 20.09
N LEU A 18 -12.25 30.31 18.86
CA LEU A 18 -11.36 29.32 18.25
C LEU A 18 -10.06 29.96 17.77
N ASP A 19 -10.14 31.15 17.18
CA ASP A 19 -8.95 31.92 16.76
C ASP A 19 -8.08 32.30 17.96
N GLN A 20 -8.70 32.66 19.09
CA GLN A 20 -7.98 32.89 20.35
C GLN A 20 -7.31 31.64 20.93
N MET A 21 -7.90 30.45 20.72
CA MET A 21 -7.29 29.18 21.13
C MET A 21 -6.16 28.75 20.18
N LEU A 22 -6.29 29.01 18.88
CA LEU A 22 -5.26 28.70 17.88
C LEU A 22 -4.01 29.58 18.06
N ASP A 23 -4.18 30.87 18.38
CA ASP A 23 -3.06 31.76 18.69
C ASP A 23 -2.28 31.31 19.95
N ARG A 24 -2.98 30.84 20.99
CA ARG A 24 -2.35 30.24 22.18
C ARG A 24 -1.59 28.95 21.85
N ARG A 25 -2.13 28.13 20.94
CA ARG A 25 -1.48 26.88 20.49
C ARG A 25 -0.22 27.17 19.68
N GLU A 26 -0.25 28.15 18.78
CA GLU A 26 0.90 28.51 17.95
C GLU A 26 2.07 29.08 18.78
N LYS A 27 1.77 29.92 19.79
CA LYS A 27 2.77 30.40 20.76
C LYS A 27 3.43 29.25 21.53
N THR A 28 2.65 28.24 21.91
CA THR A 28 3.15 27.05 22.60
C THR A 28 4.04 26.19 21.69
N PHE A 29 3.66 26.01 20.42
CA PHE A 29 4.47 25.26 19.44
C PHE A 29 5.80 25.95 19.08
N LYS A 30 5.82 27.28 18.95
CA LYS A 30 7.07 28.03 18.72
C LYS A 30 8.06 27.86 19.89
N LYS A 31 7.55 27.80 21.13
CA LYS A 31 8.37 27.52 22.33
C LYS A 31 8.99 26.12 22.30
N TYR A 32 8.27 25.11 21.82
CA TYR A 32 8.79 23.74 21.71
C TYR A 32 9.81 23.58 20.57
N ARG A 33 9.64 24.28 19.45
CA ARG A 33 10.55 24.19 18.31
C ARG A 33 11.94 24.76 18.62
N ALA A 34 12.00 25.84 19.39
CA ALA A 34 13.25 26.43 19.86
C ALA A 34 14.06 25.50 20.80
N LEU A 35 13.42 24.52 21.44
CA LEU A 35 14.08 23.53 22.30
C LEU A 35 14.69 22.36 21.51
N THR A 36 14.17 22.07 20.30
CA THR A 36 14.62 20.94 19.48
C THR A 36 15.79 21.24 18.55
N ASP A 37 16.02 22.52 18.22
CA ASP A 37 17.10 22.90 17.29
C ASP A 37 18.50 22.87 17.91
N HIS A 38 18.62 22.57 19.21
CA HIS A 38 19.90 22.52 19.92
C HIS A 38 20.68 21.19 19.80
N HIS A 39 20.14 20.16 19.12
CA HIS A 39 20.65 18.79 19.25
C HIS A 39 20.98 18.01 17.95
N ARG A 40 21.28 18.67 16.82
CA ARG A 40 21.69 17.93 15.61
C ARG A 40 22.88 18.54 14.87
N SER A 41 24.07 18.03 15.18
CA SER A 41 25.24 18.06 14.29
C SER A 41 26.05 16.76 14.45
N PHE A 42 26.73 16.37 13.37
CA PHE A 42 27.51 15.12 13.13
C PHE A 42 26.64 13.92 12.70
N THR A 43 26.77 13.37 11.49
CA THR A 43 27.97 12.75 10.88
C THR A 43 27.88 12.60 9.33
N PRO A 44 28.99 12.38 8.60
CA PRO A 44 29.05 12.35 7.12
C PRO A 44 29.08 10.94 6.47
N GLU A 45 28.88 10.96 5.15
CA GLU A 45 28.72 9.89 4.14
C GLU A 45 29.94 8.99 3.90
N ILE A 46 29.75 7.83 3.24
CA ILE A 46 30.54 7.32 2.08
C ILE A 46 29.82 6.13 1.40
N SER A 47 29.99 6.06 0.07
CA SER A 47 29.29 5.26 -0.94
C SER A 47 30.20 4.09 -1.49
N PRO A 48 29.93 3.42 -2.64
CA PRO A 48 29.45 2.03 -2.68
C PRO A 48 30.27 1.07 -3.59
N SER A 49 30.02 -0.24 -3.55
CA SER A 49 30.21 -1.13 -4.73
C SER A 49 29.51 -2.49 -4.60
N SER A 50 29.20 -3.06 -5.77
CA SER A 50 28.46 -4.29 -6.11
C SER A 50 29.14 -4.89 -7.36
N PRO A 51 28.67 -5.96 -8.03
CA PRO A 51 28.12 -7.27 -7.58
C PRO A 51 28.65 -8.44 -8.45
N ASN A 52 28.20 -9.69 -8.25
CA ASN A 52 28.17 -10.65 -9.37
C ASN A 52 27.07 -11.73 -9.34
N ARG A 53 26.49 -11.88 -10.54
CA ARG A 53 25.76 -12.98 -11.25
C ARG A 53 25.35 -14.24 -10.45
N ARG A 54 24.08 -14.67 -10.40
CA ARG A 54 23.10 -15.15 -11.42
C ARG A 54 23.40 -16.58 -11.92
N LEU A 55 22.40 -17.48 -11.86
CA LEU A 55 21.93 -18.51 -12.85
C LEU A 55 20.88 -19.43 -12.13
N LYS A 56 19.61 -19.50 -12.57
CA LYS A 56 18.96 -20.45 -13.54
C LYS A 56 18.77 -21.88 -12.92
N HIS A 57 17.68 -22.66 -13.02
CA HIS A 57 16.61 -22.88 -14.01
C HIS A 57 15.58 -23.96 -13.48
N ARG A 58 14.56 -24.21 -14.33
CA ARG A 58 13.64 -25.33 -14.65
C ARG A 58 12.65 -26.10 -13.72
N SER A 59 11.67 -26.85 -14.27
CA SER A 59 10.27 -26.50 -14.65
C SER A 59 9.19 -27.55 -14.52
N THR A 60 7.95 -27.16 -14.11
CA THR A 60 6.58 -27.50 -14.65
C THR A 60 5.46 -27.18 -13.61
N ILE A 61 4.38 -26.42 -13.88
CA ILE A 61 3.09 -26.61 -14.61
C ILE A 61 2.12 -27.67 -14.05
N HIS A 62 0.98 -27.23 -13.49
CA HIS A 62 -0.34 -27.92 -13.60
C HIS A 62 -1.51 -26.92 -13.53
N HIS A 63 -2.62 -27.32 -14.17
CA HIS A 63 -3.80 -26.54 -14.59
C HIS A 63 -4.88 -26.34 -13.50
N ARG A 64 -5.60 -25.21 -13.65
CA ARG A 64 -6.97 -24.72 -13.24
C ARG A 64 -8.01 -25.74 -12.70
N PRO A 65 -9.07 -25.34 -11.95
CA PRO A 65 -10.12 -24.35 -12.34
C PRO A 65 -10.61 -23.38 -11.22
N SER A 66 -10.88 -22.10 -11.51
CA SER A 66 -12.20 -21.44 -11.71
C SER A 66 -13.27 -21.63 -10.61
N SER A 67 -13.53 -20.58 -9.80
CA SER A 67 -14.89 -20.14 -9.42
C SER A 67 -14.88 -18.71 -8.85
N SER A 68 -15.97 -18.01 -9.12
CA SER A 68 -16.29 -16.61 -8.82
C SER A 68 -16.88 -16.43 -7.42
N HIS A 69 -16.48 -15.38 -6.68
CA HIS A 69 -17.36 -14.59 -5.80
C HIS A 69 -16.65 -13.31 -5.31
N ALA A 70 -17.41 -12.21 -5.27
CA ALA A 70 -17.00 -10.91 -4.74
C ALA A 70 -17.25 -10.82 -3.23
N LEU A 71 -16.36 -10.15 -2.49
CA LEU A 71 -16.61 -9.06 -1.51
C LEU A 71 -15.37 -8.80 -0.63
N THR A 72 -15.13 -7.52 -0.35
CA THR A 72 -14.06 -6.91 0.52
C THR A 72 -12.61 -7.01 0.03
N ALA A 73 -12.18 -6.03 -0.77
CA ALA A 73 -10.76 -5.85 -1.10
C ALA A 73 -10.01 -5.24 0.10
N LYS A 74 -9.35 -6.09 0.90
CA LYS A 74 -8.26 -5.70 1.78
C LYS A 74 -7.04 -5.31 0.93
N PRO A 75 -6.22 -4.31 1.31
CA PRO A 75 -4.99 -3.98 0.57
C PRO A 75 -4.00 -5.15 0.60
N GLN A 76 -3.31 -5.33 -0.54
CA GLN A 76 -2.51 -6.49 -0.90
C GLN A 76 -1.15 -6.56 -0.19
N ILE A 77 -1.11 -7.05 1.05
CA ILE A 77 -0.11 -8.03 1.50
C ILE A 77 -0.86 -9.03 2.39
N GLU A 78 -1.75 -9.83 1.80
CA GLU A 78 -2.23 -11.02 2.49
C GLU A 78 -1.08 -12.03 2.56
N PHE A 79 -0.82 -12.53 3.77
CA PHE A 79 0.20 -13.53 4.07
C PHE A 79 0.02 -14.74 3.15
N MET A 80 0.82 -14.82 2.08
CA MET A 80 0.92 -15.98 1.21
C MET A 80 1.66 -17.10 1.96
N ASN A 81 0.97 -17.75 2.89
CA ASN A 81 1.34 -19.07 3.38
C ASN A 81 0.95 -20.08 2.32
N ASN A 82 1.87 -20.34 1.38
CA ASN A 82 1.81 -21.52 0.55
C ASN A 82 3.00 -22.41 0.89
N ALA A 83 2.74 -23.41 1.73
CA ALA A 83 3.63 -24.51 2.00
C ALA A 83 3.62 -25.42 0.76
N ASN A 84 4.67 -25.37 -0.05
CA ASN A 84 4.85 -26.34 -1.13
C ASN A 84 5.86 -27.38 -0.67
N SER A 85 5.33 -28.53 -0.24
CA SER A 85 6.05 -29.74 0.11
C SER A 85 6.45 -30.49 -1.16
N ASN A 86 7.69 -30.29 -1.61
CA ASN A 86 8.36 -31.24 -2.50
C ASN A 86 9.71 -31.62 -1.87
N ARG A 87 9.72 -32.81 -1.23
CA ARG A 87 10.93 -33.50 -0.78
C ARG A 87 11.71 -33.94 -2.03
N SER A 88 12.83 -33.28 -2.31
CA SER A 88 13.95 -33.90 -3.01
C SER A 88 14.93 -34.40 -1.95
N SER A 89 15.24 -35.69 -2.01
CA SER A 89 16.14 -36.40 -1.11
C SER A 89 17.57 -35.88 -1.28
N THR A 90 17.96 -34.87 -0.51
CA THR A 90 19.37 -34.52 -0.33
C THR A 90 20.04 -35.57 0.57
N PRO A 91 21.30 -35.95 0.30
CA PRO A 91 22.02 -36.85 1.18
C PRO A 91 22.10 -36.22 2.57
N VAL A 92 21.77 -37.01 3.60
CA VAL A 92 21.88 -36.61 5.00
C VAL A 92 23.36 -36.38 5.28
N LEU A 93 23.79 -35.13 5.23
CA LEU A 93 25.05 -34.72 5.83
C LEU A 93 24.94 -35.07 7.31
N SER A 94 25.87 -35.90 7.78
CA SER A 94 25.99 -36.31 9.18
C SER A 94 25.71 -35.13 10.09
N THR A 95 24.66 -35.26 10.90
CA THR A 95 24.18 -34.24 11.82
C THR A 95 25.16 -34.15 12.99
N GLU A 96 26.37 -33.63 12.74
CA GLU A 96 27.04 -32.88 13.78
C GLU A 96 26.10 -31.72 14.10
N SER A 97 25.49 -31.79 15.26
CA SER A 97 24.71 -30.69 15.82
C SER A 97 25.63 -29.48 15.80
N MET A 98 25.47 -28.57 14.83
CA MET A 98 26.06 -27.23 14.90
C MET A 98 25.43 -26.56 16.12
N THR A 99 26.00 -26.83 17.29
CA THR A 99 25.63 -26.16 18.53
C THR A 99 26.00 -24.70 18.32
N ILE A 100 24.99 -23.82 18.38
CA ILE A 100 25.18 -22.37 18.43
C ILE A 100 26.09 -22.12 19.63
N ASN A 101 27.37 -21.86 19.36
CA ASN A 101 28.33 -21.46 20.36
C ASN A 101 28.25 -19.94 20.56
N GLU A 102 28.78 -19.43 21.67
CA GLU A 102 28.71 -18.00 22.02
C GLU A 102 29.36 -17.07 20.98
N SER A 103 30.18 -17.61 20.07
CA SER A 103 30.80 -16.88 18.96
C SER A 103 29.94 -16.78 17.69
N THR A 104 28.86 -17.56 17.58
CA THR A 104 27.98 -17.51 16.40
C THR A 104 26.92 -16.43 16.57
N LYS A 105 27.15 -15.26 15.98
CA LYS A 105 26.24 -14.10 16.03
C LYS A 105 25.72 -13.72 14.65
N ILE A 106 24.45 -13.34 14.56
CA ILE A 106 23.81 -12.88 13.33
C ILE A 106 23.05 -11.56 13.48
N ASP A 107 22.85 -11.09 14.72
CA ASP A 107 22.16 -9.85 15.02
C ASP A 107 22.71 -8.63 14.31
N GLU A 108 24.02 -8.39 14.38
CA GLU A 108 24.62 -7.18 13.82
C GLU A 108 24.24 -7.03 12.34
N ILE A 109 24.28 -8.15 11.61
CA ILE A 109 23.88 -8.22 10.21
C ILE A 109 22.38 -7.93 10.05
N LEU A 110 21.52 -8.57 10.84
CA LEU A 110 20.07 -8.38 10.73
C LEU A 110 19.65 -6.95 11.09
N CYS A 111 20.12 -6.43 12.22
CA CYS A 111 19.81 -5.10 12.74
C CYS A 111 20.31 -4.01 11.79
N PHE A 112 21.48 -4.18 11.17
CA PHE A 112 22.01 -3.22 10.21
C PHE A 112 21.25 -3.25 8.86
N HIS A 113 20.95 -4.43 8.33
CA HIS A 113 20.44 -4.56 6.97
C HIS A 113 18.91 -4.44 6.83
N LEU A 114 18.12 -4.89 7.81
CA LEU A 114 16.66 -4.84 7.70
C LEU A 114 16.11 -3.41 7.45
N PRO A 115 16.58 -2.37 8.16
CA PRO A 115 16.07 -1.02 7.95
C PRO A 115 16.45 -0.43 6.59
N THR A 116 17.64 -0.77 6.07
CA THR A 116 18.17 -0.19 4.82
C THR A 116 17.39 -0.66 3.60
N MET A 117 16.82 -1.86 3.63
CA MET A 117 16.05 -2.44 2.52
C MET A 117 14.62 -1.87 2.38
N ALA A 118 14.14 -1.07 3.34
CA ALA A 118 12.73 -0.65 3.39
C ALA A 118 12.27 0.11 2.14
N ASN A 119 13.08 1.06 1.68
CA ASN A 119 12.73 1.88 0.52
C ASN A 119 12.68 1.05 -0.77
N ASP A 120 13.63 0.14 -0.97
CA ASP A 120 13.73 -0.66 -2.19
C ASP A 120 12.56 -1.64 -2.29
N TYR A 121 12.22 -2.32 -1.19
CA TYR A 121 11.03 -3.17 -1.17
C TYR A 121 9.75 -2.37 -1.35
N PHE A 122 9.63 -1.18 -0.74
CA PHE A 122 8.47 -0.32 -0.94
C PHE A 122 8.28 0.04 -2.43
N GLN A 123 9.31 0.56 -3.09
CA GLN A 123 9.24 0.94 -4.51
C GLN A 123 8.84 -0.24 -5.40
N TYR A 124 9.42 -1.42 -5.14
CA TYR A 124 9.11 -2.64 -5.87
C TYR A 124 7.65 -3.07 -5.65
N CYS A 125 7.22 -3.18 -4.39
CA CYS A 125 5.88 -3.65 -4.05
C CYS A 125 4.79 -2.68 -4.54
N ASN A 126 5.02 -1.38 -4.43
CA ASN A 126 4.11 -0.34 -4.90
C ASN A 126 3.89 -0.40 -6.43
N SER A 127 4.92 -0.80 -7.18
CA SER A 127 4.86 -0.90 -8.64
C SER A 127 4.37 -2.27 -9.13
N HIS A 128 4.29 -3.28 -8.26
CA HIS A 128 4.03 -4.66 -8.64
C HIS A 128 2.66 -4.86 -9.32
N SER A 129 1.61 -4.24 -8.78
CA SER A 129 0.26 -4.32 -9.36
C SER A 129 0.23 -3.78 -10.79
N GLN A 130 0.88 -2.64 -11.03
CA GLN A 130 0.99 -2.03 -12.37
C GLN A 130 1.81 -2.90 -13.32
N ALA A 131 2.94 -3.44 -12.86
CA ALA A 131 3.77 -4.35 -13.65
C ALA A 131 3.00 -5.60 -14.07
N ASN A 132 2.19 -6.18 -13.18
CA ASN A 132 1.36 -7.34 -13.49
C ASN A 132 0.25 -7.02 -14.50
N LYS A 133 -0.40 -5.85 -14.38
CA LYS A 133 -1.39 -5.39 -15.37
C LYS A 133 -0.74 -5.26 -16.75
N SER A 134 0.41 -4.59 -16.84
CA SER A 134 1.17 -4.45 -18.09
C SER A 134 1.60 -5.80 -18.67
N LEU A 135 2.03 -6.73 -17.81
CA LEU A 135 2.39 -8.09 -18.21
C LEU A 135 1.18 -8.82 -18.81
N GLN A 136 0.02 -8.79 -18.15
CA GLN A 136 -1.19 -9.44 -18.64
C GLN A 136 -1.68 -8.82 -19.95
N ASN A 137 -1.74 -7.49 -20.02
CA ASN A 137 -2.10 -6.79 -21.26
C ASN A 137 -1.21 -7.23 -22.44
N LYS A 138 0.09 -7.45 -22.20
CA LYS A 138 1.01 -7.92 -23.24
C LYS A 138 0.83 -9.40 -23.59
N ILE A 139 0.49 -10.24 -22.61
CA ILE A 139 0.14 -11.65 -22.83
C ILE A 139 -1.11 -11.76 -23.72
N ASP A 140 -2.11 -10.92 -23.46
CA ASP A 140 -3.39 -10.95 -24.17
C ASP A 140 -3.30 -10.37 -25.58
N SER A 141 -2.46 -9.35 -25.78
CA SER A 141 -2.34 -8.64 -27.07
C SER A 141 -1.23 -9.15 -27.99
N ASN A 142 -0.29 -9.97 -27.52
CA ASN A 142 0.87 -10.39 -28.31
C ASN A 142 1.17 -11.90 -28.17
N GLU A 143 0.81 -12.64 -29.22
CA GLU A 143 0.99 -14.09 -29.28
C GLU A 143 2.47 -14.53 -29.28
N GLN A 144 3.36 -13.79 -29.95
CA GLN A 144 4.79 -14.09 -29.96
C GLN A 144 5.38 -13.97 -28.55
N PHE A 145 5.01 -12.91 -27.83
CA PHE A 145 5.42 -12.69 -26.45
C PHE A 145 4.88 -13.79 -25.52
N ARG A 146 3.60 -14.17 -25.67
CA ARG A 146 3.00 -15.28 -24.94
C ARG A 146 3.73 -16.61 -25.19
N SER A 147 4.11 -16.88 -26.43
CA SER A 147 4.85 -18.09 -26.80
C SER A 147 6.27 -18.08 -26.21
N TYR A 148 6.95 -16.94 -26.26
CA TYR A 148 8.23 -16.75 -25.59
C TYR A 148 8.14 -16.99 -24.08
N LEU A 149 7.08 -16.51 -23.41
CA LEU A 149 6.89 -16.75 -21.98
C LEU A 149 6.66 -18.23 -21.63
N LYS A 150 6.04 -19.01 -22.52
CA LYS A 150 5.96 -20.48 -22.35
C LYS A 150 7.36 -21.10 -22.38
N ILE A 151 8.19 -20.75 -23.37
CA ILE A 151 9.58 -21.23 -23.46
C ILE A 151 10.40 -20.79 -22.22
N PHE A 152 10.24 -19.54 -21.78
CA PHE A 152 10.85 -19.05 -20.55
C PHE A 152 10.41 -19.91 -19.35
N GLN A 153 9.11 -20.15 -19.19
CA GLN A 153 8.59 -20.96 -18.08
C GLN A 153 9.11 -22.38 -18.15
N ASP A 154 9.19 -22.98 -19.34
CA ASP A 154 9.69 -24.33 -19.55
C ASP A 154 11.18 -24.44 -19.33
N THR A 155 11.95 -23.37 -19.46
CA THR A 155 13.39 -23.36 -19.16
C THR A 155 13.68 -22.98 -17.71
N THR A 156 12.84 -22.22 -17.00
CA THR A 156 13.23 -21.54 -15.75
C THR A 156 12.77 -22.09 -14.42
N GLY A 157 11.82 -22.99 -14.35
CA GLY A 157 11.36 -23.40 -13.03
C GLY A 157 9.97 -23.94 -13.07
N GLY A 158 9.29 -23.82 -14.22
CA GLY A 158 7.86 -23.98 -14.34
C GLY A 158 7.22 -22.77 -13.71
N LEU A 159 8.07 -21.86 -13.24
CA LEU A 159 7.75 -20.63 -12.61
C LEU A 159 7.60 -19.64 -13.74
N SER A 160 6.37 -19.16 -13.89
CA SER A 160 6.07 -18.08 -14.81
C SER A 160 6.85 -16.83 -14.42
N LEU A 161 6.99 -15.88 -15.36
CA LEU A 161 7.58 -14.58 -15.07
C LEU A 161 6.89 -13.89 -13.88
N ASN A 162 5.56 -13.94 -13.81
CA ASN A 162 4.79 -13.43 -12.67
C ASN A 162 5.20 -14.09 -11.33
N GLY A 163 5.46 -15.39 -11.35
CA GLY A 163 5.97 -16.11 -10.17
C GLY A 163 7.33 -15.60 -9.69
N TYR A 164 8.20 -15.14 -10.59
CA TYR A 164 9.44 -14.45 -10.22
C TYR A 164 9.21 -13.04 -9.69
N LEU A 165 8.29 -12.29 -10.30
CA LEU A 165 7.93 -10.94 -9.86
C LEU A 165 7.32 -10.93 -8.45
N THR A 166 6.74 -12.04 -8.01
CA THR A 166 6.17 -12.15 -6.66
C THR A 166 7.24 -12.42 -5.58
N LYS A 167 8.47 -12.80 -5.96
CA LYS A 167 9.50 -13.24 -5.00
C LYS A 167 9.91 -12.16 -3.99
N PRO A 168 10.13 -10.87 -4.36
CA PRO A 168 10.49 -9.85 -3.38
C PRO A 168 9.39 -9.63 -2.33
N ILE A 169 8.11 -9.65 -2.74
CA ILE A 169 6.95 -9.55 -1.84
C ILE A 169 6.93 -10.74 -0.86
N GLN A 170 7.17 -11.94 -1.37
CA GLN A 170 7.28 -13.14 -0.52
C GLN A 170 8.50 -13.11 0.38
N ARG A 171 9.61 -12.49 -0.05
CA ARG A 171 10.84 -12.46 0.73
C ARG A 171 10.72 -11.52 1.91
N VAL A 172 10.20 -10.31 1.70
CA VAL A 172 10.08 -9.31 2.77
C VAL A 172 9.15 -9.80 3.88
N THR A 173 8.07 -10.49 3.52
CA THR A 173 7.12 -11.10 4.46
C THR A 173 7.66 -12.32 5.21
N ARG A 174 8.75 -12.94 4.74
CA ARG A 174 9.38 -14.10 5.38
C ARG A 174 10.43 -13.73 6.43
N TYR A 175 10.99 -12.53 6.42
CA TYR A 175 12.00 -12.15 7.42
C TYR A 175 11.51 -12.31 8.87
N PRO A 176 10.30 -11.85 9.25
CA PRO A 176 9.81 -12.06 10.61
C PRO A 176 9.76 -13.55 10.99
N LEU A 177 9.27 -14.41 10.09
CA LEU A 177 9.14 -15.85 10.32
C LEU A 177 10.50 -16.55 10.48
N LEU A 178 11.48 -16.15 9.67
CA LEU A 178 12.83 -16.71 9.71
C LEU A 178 13.55 -16.29 11.00
N ILE A 179 13.46 -15.01 11.37
CA ILE A 179 14.12 -14.47 12.56
C ILE A 179 13.46 -15.02 13.83
N GLU A 180 12.13 -15.18 13.84
CA GLU A 180 11.42 -15.84 14.94
C GLU A 180 11.88 -17.29 15.13
N LYS A 181 12.14 -18.01 14.02
CA LYS A 181 12.68 -19.37 14.09
C LYS A 181 14.11 -19.37 14.63
N ILE A 182 14.95 -18.39 14.27
CA ILE A 182 16.29 -18.23 14.85
C ILE A 182 16.17 -17.98 16.36
N LEU A 183 15.38 -16.98 16.77
CA LEU A 183 15.17 -16.62 18.16
C LEU A 183 14.71 -17.80 19.02
N LYS A 184 13.80 -18.63 18.48
CA LYS A 184 13.30 -19.84 19.16
C LYS A 184 14.41 -20.87 19.48
N HIS A 185 15.49 -20.90 18.70
CA HIS A 185 16.60 -21.82 18.91
C HIS A 185 17.82 -21.14 19.54
N THR A 186 17.76 -19.84 19.81
CA THR A 186 18.80 -19.10 20.54
C THR A 186 18.51 -19.16 22.04
N PRO A 187 19.41 -19.71 22.87
CA PRO A 187 19.23 -19.73 24.33
C PRO A 187 19.11 -18.32 24.92
N ASN A 188 18.31 -18.16 25.99
CA ASN A 188 18.08 -16.85 26.63
C ASN A 188 19.35 -16.20 27.21
N ASN A 189 20.36 -17.01 27.54
CA ASN A 189 21.66 -16.57 28.04
C ASN A 189 22.66 -16.25 26.92
N HIS A 190 22.33 -16.54 25.66
CA HIS A 190 23.19 -16.25 24.52
C HIS A 190 23.26 -14.73 24.27
N PRO A 191 24.44 -14.16 23.98
CA PRO A 191 24.58 -12.71 23.74
C PRO A 191 23.68 -12.19 22.61
N ASP A 192 23.37 -13.05 21.64
CA ASP A 192 22.54 -12.73 20.46
C ASP A 192 21.01 -12.75 20.74
N TYR A 193 20.57 -13.23 21.91
CA TYR A 193 19.13 -13.40 22.19
C TYR A 193 18.35 -12.07 22.16
N LEU A 194 18.81 -11.07 22.91
CA LEU A 194 18.16 -9.75 22.94
C LEU A 194 18.29 -9.01 21.60
N PRO A 195 19.46 -8.97 20.95
CA PRO A 195 19.60 -8.37 19.62
C PRO A 195 18.75 -9.04 18.53
N ILE A 196 18.66 -10.39 18.47
CA ILE A 196 17.76 -11.08 17.54
C ILE A 196 16.30 -10.70 17.80
N LYS A 197 15.90 -10.53 19.07
CA LYS A 197 14.56 -10.07 19.42
C LYS A 197 14.28 -8.65 18.87
N GLN A 198 15.26 -7.76 18.89
CA GLN A 198 15.17 -6.43 18.27
C GLN A 198 15.12 -6.50 16.74
N ALA A 199 15.90 -7.40 16.13
CA ALA A 199 15.86 -7.64 14.69
C ALA A 199 14.48 -8.18 14.24
N LEU A 200 13.86 -9.05 15.03
CA LEU A 200 12.50 -9.56 14.77
C LEU A 200 11.48 -8.43 14.73
N GLU A 201 11.54 -7.53 15.71
CA GLU A 201 10.66 -6.37 15.78
C GLU A 201 10.91 -5.43 14.58
N SER A 202 12.18 -5.19 14.23
CA SER A 202 12.56 -4.42 13.04
C SER A 202 12.01 -5.03 11.75
N ALA A 203 12.03 -6.36 11.61
CA ALA A 203 11.46 -7.05 10.45
C ALA A 203 9.93 -6.94 10.38
N ARG A 204 9.23 -6.97 11.52
CA ARG A 204 7.78 -6.74 11.58
C ARG A 204 7.45 -5.31 11.13
N GLN A 205 8.13 -4.33 11.72
CA GLN A 205 7.97 -2.92 11.36
C GLN A 205 8.27 -2.65 9.89
N LEU A 206 9.29 -3.31 9.31
CA LEU A 206 9.57 -3.25 7.88
C LEU A 206 8.34 -3.65 7.05
N THR A 207 7.74 -4.81 7.35
CA THR A 207 6.56 -5.30 6.61
C THR A 207 5.34 -4.40 6.79
N GLU A 208 5.09 -3.93 8.01
CA GLU A 208 3.98 -3.02 8.31
C GLU A 208 4.14 -1.67 7.62
N LYS A 209 5.35 -1.11 7.64
CA LYS A 209 5.67 0.17 7.00
C LYS A 209 5.42 0.09 5.49
N ILE A 210 5.91 -0.95 4.82
CA ILE A 210 5.70 -1.13 3.38
C ILE A 210 4.20 -1.23 3.08
N ASN A 211 3.46 -2.08 3.80
CA ASN A 211 2.02 -2.25 3.59
C ASN A 211 1.25 -0.93 3.79
N LYS A 212 1.57 -0.20 4.86
CA LYS A 212 0.96 1.09 5.17
C LYS A 212 1.23 2.10 4.05
N GLN A 213 2.47 2.23 3.60
CA GLN A 213 2.83 3.16 2.53
C GLN A 213 2.15 2.82 1.20
N ILE A 214 2.03 1.53 0.85
CA ILE A 214 1.29 1.10 -0.34
C ILE A 214 -0.19 1.49 -0.22
N SER A 215 -0.81 1.19 0.93
CA SER A 215 -2.21 1.54 1.17
C SER A 215 -2.47 3.05 1.14
N GLU A 216 -1.55 3.85 1.67
CA GLU A 216 -1.60 5.32 1.62
C GLU A 216 -1.47 5.83 0.17
N GLN A 217 -0.55 5.25 -0.62
CA GLN A 217 -0.38 5.61 -2.02
C GLN A 217 -1.61 5.26 -2.86
N GLU A 218 -2.19 4.07 -2.69
CA GLU A 218 -3.43 3.68 -3.35
C GLU A 218 -4.60 4.59 -2.97
N SER A 219 -4.71 4.92 -1.68
CA SER A 219 -5.74 5.83 -1.17
C SER A 219 -5.60 7.22 -1.80
N SER A 220 -4.38 7.75 -1.87
CA SER A 220 -4.08 9.01 -2.54
C SER A 220 -4.48 8.97 -4.01
N SER A 221 -4.07 7.94 -4.74
CA SER A 221 -4.38 7.81 -6.17
C SER A 221 -5.89 7.73 -6.44
N ARG A 222 -6.68 7.12 -5.56
CA ARG A 222 -8.15 7.13 -5.69
C ARG A 222 -8.74 8.52 -5.50
N LEU A 223 -8.22 9.31 -4.58
CA LEU A 223 -8.66 10.70 -4.38
C LEU A 223 -8.30 11.59 -5.58
N ASP A 224 -7.11 11.42 -6.13
CA ASP A 224 -6.68 12.13 -7.33
C ASP A 224 -7.54 11.74 -8.55
N TRP A 225 -7.88 10.46 -8.68
CA TRP A 225 -8.81 9.98 -9.71
C TRP A 225 -10.17 10.68 -9.59
N LEU A 226 -10.74 10.75 -8.39
CA LEU A 226 -12.03 11.42 -8.15
C LEU A 226 -11.98 12.90 -8.51
N GLN A 227 -10.87 13.57 -8.20
CA GLN A 227 -10.68 14.98 -8.56
C GLN A 227 -10.74 15.22 -10.06
N GLN A 228 -10.24 14.28 -10.87
CA GLN A 228 -10.17 14.40 -12.33
C GLN A 228 -11.47 13.97 -13.03
N HIS A 229 -12.26 13.07 -12.44
CA HIS A 229 -13.39 12.42 -13.10
C HIS A 229 -14.76 12.91 -12.61
N LEU A 230 -14.82 13.58 -11.46
CA LEU A 230 -16.06 14.17 -10.96
C LEU A 230 -16.23 15.59 -11.47
N ALA A 231 -17.27 15.79 -12.28
CA ALA A 231 -17.73 17.12 -12.66
C ALA A 231 -18.76 17.61 -11.64
N PHE A 232 -18.51 18.76 -11.04
CA PHE A 232 -19.52 19.51 -10.32
C PHE A 232 -20.25 20.37 -11.35
N GLY A 233 -21.57 20.18 -11.47
CA GLY A 233 -22.35 20.85 -12.50
C GLY A 233 -22.46 22.34 -12.22
N ASN A 234 -22.07 23.17 -13.18
CA ASN A 234 -22.65 24.50 -13.38
C ASN A 234 -24.04 24.28 -13.94
N ASP A 235 -24.98 23.90 -13.09
CA ASP A 235 -26.38 23.94 -13.48
C ASP A 235 -26.75 25.43 -13.53
N GLU A 236 -26.83 26.01 -14.73
CA GLU A 236 -27.15 27.43 -14.94
C GLU A 236 -28.50 27.84 -14.30
N ASN A 237 -29.34 26.85 -13.95
CA ASN A 237 -30.62 27.02 -13.26
C ASN A 237 -30.57 26.74 -11.74
N SER A 238 -29.42 26.29 -11.20
CA SER A 238 -29.22 26.07 -9.77
C SER A 238 -28.25 27.10 -9.23
N SER A 239 -28.72 27.96 -8.34
CA SER A 239 -27.88 28.91 -7.59
C SER A 239 -26.76 28.25 -6.79
N ASP A 240 -26.80 26.92 -6.62
CA ASP A 240 -25.86 26.15 -5.81
C ASP A 240 -24.77 25.44 -6.64
N GLY A 241 -24.85 25.45 -7.98
CA GLY A 241 -23.87 24.78 -8.86
C GLY A 241 -22.45 25.35 -8.76
N TYR A 242 -22.34 26.64 -8.43
CA TYR A 242 -21.07 27.38 -8.33
C TYR A 242 -20.30 27.14 -7.00
N LEU A 243 -20.82 26.32 -6.07
CA LEU A 243 -20.29 26.22 -4.70
C LEU A 243 -19.27 25.09 -4.48
N LEU A 244 -18.97 24.23 -5.46
CA LEU A 244 -17.96 23.17 -5.28
C LEU A 244 -16.80 23.22 -6.26
N ASP A 245 -16.92 23.93 -7.38
CA ASP A 245 -15.83 24.09 -8.32
C ASP A 245 -14.70 24.89 -7.65
N GLY A 246 -13.51 24.28 -7.54
CA GLY A 246 -12.37 24.81 -6.79
C GLY A 246 -12.44 24.74 -5.25
N LEU A 247 -13.61 24.47 -4.63
CA LEU A 247 -13.74 24.39 -3.17
C LEU A 247 -13.46 22.99 -2.60
N LEU A 248 -13.78 21.93 -3.36
CA LEU A 248 -13.56 20.56 -2.90
C LEU A 248 -12.31 19.93 -3.53
N LYS A 249 -11.17 20.06 -2.84
CA LYS A 249 -9.96 19.29 -3.16
C LYS A 249 -10.02 17.92 -2.51
N PHE A 250 -10.18 16.82 -3.25
CA PHE A 250 -10.31 15.47 -2.68
C PHE A 250 -9.08 15.03 -1.90
N ASN A 251 -7.91 15.14 -2.52
CA ASN A 251 -6.64 14.81 -1.89
C ASN A 251 -6.14 15.98 -1.02
N SER A 252 -6.83 16.18 0.12
CA SER A 252 -6.49 17.20 1.10
C SER A 252 -6.87 16.76 2.51
N VAL A 253 -6.29 17.43 3.50
CA VAL A 253 -6.73 17.32 4.89
C VAL A 253 -8.09 17.99 5.08
N ASN A 254 -8.90 17.46 5.98
CA ASN A 254 -10.13 18.11 6.40
C ASN A 254 -9.85 19.24 7.42
N ARG A 255 -10.90 19.92 7.88
CA ARG A 255 -10.83 21.02 8.86
C ARG A 255 -10.19 20.65 10.21
N TYR A 256 -10.07 19.35 10.50
CA TYR A 256 -9.44 18.82 11.72
C TYR A 256 -8.01 18.32 11.47
N GLN A 257 -7.38 18.68 10.34
CA GLN A 257 -6.04 18.24 9.94
C GLN A 257 -5.93 16.72 9.72
N ILE A 258 -7.06 16.03 9.53
CA ILE A 258 -7.10 14.60 9.25
C ILE A 258 -7.12 14.40 7.72
N GLN A 259 -6.23 13.54 7.20
CA GLN A 259 -6.20 13.19 5.79
C GLN A 259 -7.55 12.60 5.35
N ARG A 260 -8.11 13.10 4.24
CA ARG A 260 -9.33 12.52 3.67
C ARG A 260 -9.06 11.10 3.22
N GLN A 261 -10.02 10.22 3.46
CA GLN A 261 -9.96 8.82 3.03
C GLN A 261 -11.28 8.45 2.40
N LEU A 262 -11.22 7.82 1.22
CA LEU A 262 -12.36 7.13 0.64
C LEU A 262 -12.51 5.77 1.34
N LEU A 263 -13.60 5.60 2.07
CA LEU A 263 -13.88 4.40 2.85
C LEU A 263 -14.64 3.35 2.04
N LEU A 264 -15.64 3.80 1.26
CA LEU A 264 -16.50 2.92 0.48
C LEU A 264 -17.03 3.65 -0.76
N HIS A 265 -17.29 2.90 -1.83
CA HIS A 265 -18.03 3.41 -2.98
C HIS A 265 -18.91 2.31 -3.59
N GLY A 266 -20.00 2.69 -4.26
CA GLY A 266 -20.91 1.74 -4.89
C GLY A 266 -22.20 2.36 -5.43
N VAL A 267 -23.01 1.54 -6.11
CA VAL A 267 -24.36 1.93 -6.55
C VAL A 267 -25.29 1.93 -5.36
N ILE A 268 -26.14 2.95 -5.29
CA ILE A 268 -27.33 2.92 -4.46
C ILE A 268 -28.56 3.33 -5.29
N MET A 269 -29.73 2.86 -4.86
CA MET A 269 -31.02 3.19 -5.47
C MET A 269 -31.75 4.23 -4.62
N LYS A 270 -32.12 5.36 -5.22
CA LYS A 270 -32.93 6.38 -4.54
C LYS A 270 -34.40 5.98 -4.50
N VAL A 271 -35.01 6.03 -3.31
CA VAL A 271 -36.45 5.79 -3.10
C VAL A 271 -37.13 7.10 -2.66
N PRO A 272 -38.36 7.43 -3.15
CA PRO A 272 -39.07 6.78 -4.25
C PRO A 272 -38.52 7.23 -5.62
N GLY A 273 -38.62 6.36 -6.64
CA GLY A 273 -38.25 6.70 -8.02
C GLY A 273 -37.16 5.83 -8.65
N GLY A 274 -36.49 4.97 -7.88
CA GLY A 274 -35.58 3.94 -8.41
C GLY A 274 -34.37 4.48 -9.18
N LYS A 275 -34.01 5.76 -8.99
CA LYS A 275 -32.87 6.35 -9.69
C LYS A 275 -31.57 5.79 -9.12
N GLU A 276 -30.72 5.24 -9.99
CA GLU A 276 -29.36 4.83 -9.65
C GLU A 276 -28.49 6.06 -9.36
N LEU A 277 -27.82 6.05 -8.21
CA LEU A 277 -26.81 7.02 -7.81
C LEU A 277 -25.51 6.27 -7.51
N LEU A 278 -24.39 6.92 -7.81
CA LEU A 278 -23.08 6.46 -7.38
C LEU A 278 -22.72 7.16 -6.06
N ALA A 279 -22.50 6.37 -5.01
CA ALA A 279 -22.15 6.87 -3.69
C ALA A 279 -20.65 6.72 -3.42
N PHE A 280 -20.05 7.74 -2.81
CA PHE A 280 -18.68 7.73 -2.28
C PHE A 280 -18.70 8.17 -0.82
N LEU A 281 -18.41 7.24 0.08
CA LEU A 281 -18.30 7.49 1.52
C LEU A 281 -16.87 7.86 1.86
N PHE A 282 -16.67 9.08 2.36
CA PHE A 282 -15.42 9.54 2.93
C PHE A 282 -15.50 9.56 4.45
N ASN A 283 -14.35 9.63 5.11
CA ASN A 283 -14.27 9.79 6.56
C ASN A 283 -14.89 11.10 7.11
N ASN A 284 -15.24 12.05 6.24
CA ASN A 284 -15.79 13.35 6.64
C ASN A 284 -17.05 13.80 5.88
N PHE A 285 -17.45 13.13 4.79
CA PHE A 285 -18.72 13.39 4.08
C PHE A 285 -19.13 12.20 3.21
N LEU A 286 -20.38 12.20 2.77
CA LEU A 286 -20.92 11.26 1.79
C LEU A 286 -21.27 12.05 0.53
N LEU A 287 -20.79 11.60 -0.62
CA LEU A 287 -21.04 12.22 -1.92
C LEU A 287 -21.88 11.30 -2.78
N PHE A 288 -22.95 11.84 -3.37
CA PHE A 288 -23.75 11.17 -4.38
C PHE A 288 -23.53 11.83 -5.73
N THR A 289 -23.32 11.02 -6.75
CA THR A 289 -23.13 11.47 -8.13
C THR A 289 -24.05 10.70 -9.07
N ILE A 290 -24.24 11.26 -10.26
CA ILE A 290 -24.98 10.64 -11.36
C ILE A 290 -24.05 10.48 -12.55
N PHE A 291 -24.27 9.47 -13.36
CA PHE A 291 -23.53 9.31 -14.61
C PHE A 291 -24.09 10.24 -15.68
N LYS A 292 -23.18 10.84 -16.46
CA LYS A 292 -23.54 11.66 -17.63
C LYS A 292 -24.00 10.84 -18.84
N SER A 293 -23.71 9.53 -18.88
CA SER A 293 -24.07 8.64 -19.99
C SER A 293 -24.39 7.21 -19.51
N SER A 294 -25.41 6.60 -20.13
CA SER A 294 -26.00 5.30 -19.80
C SER A 294 -25.17 4.09 -20.28
N SER A 295 -23.85 4.07 -20.07
CA SER A 295 -23.02 2.93 -20.46
C SER A 295 -23.12 1.79 -19.44
N SER A 296 -23.36 0.56 -19.88
CA SER A 296 -23.68 -0.60 -19.04
C SER A 296 -22.49 -1.29 -18.36
N ASN A 297 -21.25 -0.87 -18.62
CA ASN A 297 -20.02 -1.55 -18.15
C ASN A 297 -19.15 -0.70 -17.20
N TRP A 298 -19.76 0.20 -16.42
CA TRP A 298 -19.02 1.19 -15.63
C TRP A 298 -18.47 0.66 -14.29
N GLN A 299 -19.02 -0.42 -13.73
CA GLN A 299 -18.56 -0.99 -12.45
C GLN A 299 -17.09 -1.44 -12.51
N THR A 300 -16.62 -1.79 -13.71
CA THR A 300 -15.23 -2.14 -14.05
C THR A 300 -14.43 -0.95 -14.59
N GLN A 301 -14.89 0.29 -14.44
CA GLN A 301 -14.22 1.50 -14.96
C GLN A 301 -13.83 2.50 -13.86
N ILE A 302 -14.50 2.48 -12.71
CA ILE A 302 -14.14 3.35 -11.58
C ILE A 302 -12.82 2.86 -11.00
N PHE A 303 -11.82 3.73 -10.98
CA PHE A 303 -10.42 3.40 -10.64
C PHE A 303 -9.74 2.42 -11.62
N GLU A 304 -10.38 2.09 -12.74
CA GLU A 304 -9.84 1.28 -13.83
C GLU A 304 -10.02 2.03 -15.16
N GLN A 305 -9.07 2.88 -15.57
CA GLN A 305 -8.67 2.95 -16.99
C GLN A 305 -7.45 3.85 -17.25
N LYS A 306 -6.57 3.29 -18.11
CA LYS A 306 -5.71 3.91 -19.14
C LYS A 306 -4.44 4.67 -18.72
N SER A 307 -3.39 3.89 -18.48
CA SER A 307 -2.04 4.19 -18.96
C SER A 307 -1.98 4.00 -20.49
N ASN A 308 -2.56 4.91 -21.25
CA ASN A 308 -2.25 5.09 -22.67
C ASN A 308 -1.82 6.55 -22.84
N LEU A 309 -0.58 6.81 -22.44
CA LEU A 309 0.25 7.88 -22.99
C LEU A 309 1.53 7.20 -23.50
#